data_AF-A0A2V9WGY7-F1
#
_entry.id   AF-A0A2V9WGY7-F1
#
_cell.length_a   1.000
_cell.length_b   1.000
_cell.length_c   1.000
_cell.angle_alpha   90.00
_cell.angle_beta   90.00
_cell.angle_gamma   90.00
#
_symmetry.space_group_name_H-M   'P 1'
#
loop_
_entity.id
_entity.type
_entity.pdbx_description
1 polymer ?
#
loop_
_entity_poly.entity_id
_entity_poly.type
_entity_poly.pdbx_seq_one_letter_code
_entity_poly.pdbx_strand_id
1 'polypeptide(L)'
;MYYPQPIEGMLTRRNVFALNALGLIGIYLGILFRLATSDLNIRGLAHFLVISGGMLGALASLAGGLGSKRTSDLQNIGLLIWAGLLLTFTFTAFAWI
;
A
#
# COMPACT_ATOMS: atom_id res chain seq x y z
N MET A 1 35.12 -4.72 3.55
CA MET A 1 34.20 -5.81 3.14
C MET A 1 32.77 -5.29 3.26
N TYR A 2 32.03 -5.17 2.16
CA TYR A 2 30.61 -4.82 2.19
C TYR A 2 29.82 -6.09 2.50
N TYR A 3 29.14 -6.12 3.64
CA TYR A 3 28.20 -7.19 3.96
C TYR A 3 26.82 -6.73 3.53
N PRO A 4 26.16 -7.38 2.55
CA PRO A 4 24.80 -7.02 2.18
C PRO A 4 23.90 -7.17 3.40
N GLN A 5 23.17 -6.11 3.74
CA GLN A 5 22.17 -6.16 4.79
C GLN A 5 21.14 -7.23 4.39
N PRO A 6 20.81 -8.19 5.26
CA PRO A 6 19.73 -9.13 4.98
C PRO A 6 18.44 -8.36 4.72
N ILE A 7 17.58 -8.86 3.83
CA ILE A 7 16.30 -8.22 3.47
C ILE A 7 15.44 -7.92 4.71
N GLU A 8 15.56 -8.75 5.76
CA GLU A 8 14.97 -8.52 7.08
C GLU A 8 15.33 -7.17 7.70
N GLY A 9 16.55 -6.66 7.45
CA GLY A 9 17.01 -5.34 7.89
C GLY A 9 16.36 -4.18 7.14
N MET A 10 15.84 -4.42 5.93
CA MET A 10 15.11 -3.44 5.13
C MET A 10 13.65 -3.31 5.59
N LEU A 11 13.13 -4.30 6.32
CA LEU A 11 11.76 -4.36 6.82
C LEU A 11 11.64 -3.69 8.19
N THR A 12 11.91 -2.39 8.20
CA THR A 12 11.73 -1.57 9.41
C THR A 12 10.30 -1.04 9.51
N ARG A 13 9.82 -0.81 10.74
CA ARG A 13 8.54 -0.14 11.00
C ARG A 13 8.41 1.16 10.17
N ARG A 14 9.48 1.96 10.08
CA ARG A 14 9.49 3.21 9.31
C ARG A 14 9.22 2.99 7.81
N ASN A 15 9.83 1.95 7.23
CA ASN A 15 9.64 1.62 5.82
C ASN A 15 8.22 1.11 5.55
N VAL A 16 7.66 0.28 6.44
CA VAL A 16 6.27 -0.17 6.32
C VAL A 16 5.30 1.01 6.36
N PHE A 17 5.48 1.95 7.28
CA PHE A 17 4.68 3.17 7.35
C PHE A 17 4.84 4.06 6.11
N ALA A 18 6.07 4.25 5.64
CA ALA A 18 6.34 5.07 4.45
C ALA A 18 5.69 4.48 3.20
N LEU A 19 5.80 3.15 2.99
CA LEU A 19 5.19 2.47 1.85
C LEU A 19 3.66 2.48 1.93
N ASN A 20 3.08 2.37 3.14
CA ASN A 20 1.65 2.55 3.33
C ASN A 20 1.20 3.96 2.99
N ALA A 21 1.93 4.99 3.42
CA ALA A 21 1.62 6.38 3.09
C ALA A 21 1.69 6.62 1.58
N LEU A 22 2.73 6.11 0.91
CA LEU A 22 2.83 6.18 -0.55
C LEU A 22 1.68 5.46 -1.25
N GLY A 23 1.29 4.29 -0.74
CA GLY A 23 0.13 3.56 -1.24
C GLY A 23 -1.18 4.35 -1.14
N LEU A 24 -1.43 4.96 0.02
CA LEU A 24 -2.60 5.80 0.26
C LEU A 24 -2.59 7.07 -0.61
N ILE A 25 -1.42 7.67 -0.83
CA ILE A 25 -1.27 8.82 -1.75
C ILE A 25 -1.63 8.41 -3.18
N GLY A 26 -1.16 7.25 -3.65
CA GLY A 26 -1.53 6.73 -4.98
C GLY A 26 -3.05 6.58 -5.13
N ILE A 27 -3.69 5.94 -4.14
CA ILE A 27 -5.14 5.80 -4.09
C ILE A 27 -5.85 7.17 -4.10
N TYR A 28 -5.41 8.08 -3.24
CA TYR A 28 -5.99 9.41 -3.11
C TYR A 28 -5.92 10.20 -4.42
N LEU A 29 -4.76 10.20 -5.08
CA LEU A 29 -4.57 10.87 -6.37
C LEU A 29 -5.44 10.24 -7.46
N GLY A 30 -5.58 8.91 -7.50
CA GLY A 30 -6.48 8.24 -8.44
C GLY A 30 -7.94 8.66 -8.25
N ILE A 31 -8.40 8.76 -7.00
CA ILE A 31 -9.76 9.25 -6.68
C ILE A 31 -9.92 10.71 -7.10
N LEU A 32 -8.94 11.57 -6.83
CA LEU A 32 -8.99 12.98 -7.26
C LEU A 32 -9.09 13.10 -8.78
N PHE A 33 -8.33 12.33 -9.54
CA PHE A 33 -8.42 12.34 -11.00
C PHE A 33 -9.79 11.92 -11.50
N ARG A 34 -10.39 10.88 -10.90
CA ARG A 34 -11.77 10.48 -11.20
C ARG A 34 -12.78 11.59 -10.92
N LEU A 35 -12.63 12.31 -9.81
CA LEU A 35 -13.55 13.40 -9.44
C LEU A 35 -13.37 14.65 -10.31
N ALA A 36 -12.13 14.92 -10.75
CA ALA A 36 -11.80 16.14 -11.48
C ALA A 36 -12.21 16.10 -12.95
N THR A 37 -12.34 14.92 -13.57
CA THR A 37 -12.58 14.82 -15.02
C THR A 37 -13.27 13.52 -15.45
N SER A 38 -13.97 13.60 -16.58
CA SER A 38 -14.60 12.47 -17.26
C SER A 38 -13.77 11.89 -18.40
N ASP A 39 -12.59 12.45 -18.69
CA ASP A 39 -11.69 11.99 -19.76
C ASP A 39 -11.24 10.53 -19.54
N LEU A 40 -11.40 9.69 -20.56
CA LEU A 40 -11.06 8.28 -20.54
C LEU A 40 -9.55 8.03 -20.33
N ASN A 41 -8.67 8.88 -20.87
CA ASN A 41 -7.23 8.73 -20.69
C ASN A 41 -6.82 8.97 -19.24
N ILE A 42 -7.47 9.94 -18.59
CA ILE A 42 -7.21 10.26 -17.18
C ILE A 42 -7.83 9.19 -16.26
N ARG A 43 -8.93 8.55 -16.66
CA ARG A 43 -9.46 7.37 -15.95
C ARG A 43 -8.49 6.20 -15.95
N GLY A 44 -7.81 5.92 -17.07
CA GLY A 44 -6.78 4.88 -17.13
C GLY A 44 -5.63 5.13 -16.14
N LEU A 45 -5.19 6.39 -16.02
CA LEU A 45 -4.22 6.79 -15.01
C LEU A 45 -4.75 6.64 -13.57
N ALA A 46 -6.02 7.01 -13.34
CA ALA A 46 -6.67 6.86 -12.04
C ALA A 46 -6.75 5.40 -11.59
N HIS A 47 -7.15 4.49 -12.49
CA HIS A 47 -7.14 3.04 -12.26
C HIS A 47 -5.75 2.53 -11.92
N PHE A 48 -4.73 2.95 -12.67
CA PHE A 48 -3.34 2.57 -12.41
C PHE A 48 -2.85 3.04 -11.04
N LEU A 49 -3.14 4.28 -10.65
CA LEU A 49 -2.72 4.82 -9.36
C LEU A 49 -3.40 4.14 -8.17
N VAL A 50 -4.71 3.88 -8.27
CA VAL A 50 -5.44 3.15 -7.22
C VAL A 50 -4.89 1.74 -7.06
N ILE A 51 -4.74 0.99 -8.15
CA ILE A 51 -4.32 -0.41 -8.06
C ILE A 51 -2.87 -0.53 -7.58
N SER A 52 -1.95 0.29 -8.12
CA SER A 52 -0.54 0.26 -7.72
C SER A 52 -0.35 0.75 -6.28
N GLY A 53 -1.05 1.82 -5.88
CA GLY A 53 -1.00 2.35 -4.52
C GLY A 53 -1.55 1.34 -3.49
N GLY A 54 -2.70 0.75 -3.79
CA GLY A 54 -3.30 -0.30 -2.96
C GLY A 54 -2.42 -1.52 -2.80
N MET A 55 -1.86 -2.01 -3.91
CA MET A 55 -0.95 -3.15 -3.86
C MET A 55 0.33 -2.85 -3.09
N LEU A 56 0.92 -1.67 -3.26
CA LEU A 56 2.13 -1.27 -2.56
C LEU A 56 1.92 -1.25 -1.03
N GLY A 57 0.86 -0.58 -0.56
CA GLY A 57 0.56 -0.51 0.86
C GLY A 57 0.16 -1.87 1.46
N ALA A 58 -0.57 -2.71 0.70
CA ALA A 58 -0.98 -4.02 1.16
C ALA A 58 0.22 -4.96 1.31
N LEU A 59 1.10 -5.01 0.31
CA LEU A 59 2.33 -5.81 0.36
C LEU A 59 3.26 -5.34 1.46
N ALA A 60 3.42 -4.03 1.65
CA ALA A 60 4.22 -3.48 2.74
C ALA A 60 3.68 -3.91 4.12
N SER A 61 2.36 -3.93 4.27
CA SER A 61 1.69 -4.34 5.50
C SER A 61 1.79 -5.85 5.75
N LEU A 62 1.59 -6.67 4.70
CA LEU A 62 1.83 -8.13 4.78
C LEU A 62 3.27 -8.43 5.17
N ALA A 63 4.23 -7.79 4.50
CA ALA A 63 5.64 -7.98 4.79
C ALA A 63 5.97 -7.54 6.23
N GLY A 64 5.41 -6.42 6.68
CA GLY A 64 5.55 -5.93 8.05
C GLY A 64 4.99 -6.89 9.10
N GLY A 65 3.78 -7.42 8.87
CA GLY A 65 3.11 -8.33 9.80
C GLY A 65 3.77 -9.72 9.87
N LEU A 66 4.39 -10.19 8.79
CA LEU A 66 5.02 -11.51 8.72
C LEU A 66 6.52 -11.49 9.05
N GLY A 67 7.22 -10.39 8.78
CA GLY A 67 8.69 -10.33 8.81
C GLY A 67 9.30 -9.53 9.96
N SER A 68 8.51 -8.78 10.73
CA SER A 68 9.06 -7.88 11.75
C SER A 68 9.22 -8.56 13.11
N LYS A 69 10.48 -8.82 13.49
CA LYS A 69 10.88 -9.21 14.86
C LYS A 69 10.81 -8.03 15.85
N ARG A 70 10.41 -6.84 15.40
CA ARG A 70 10.43 -5.56 16.15
C ARG A 70 9.04 -5.00 16.45
N THR A 71 7.99 -5.78 16.17
CA THR A 71 6.58 -5.44 16.40
C THR A 71 5.95 -6.53 17.27
N SER A 72 4.99 -6.15 18.11
CA SER A 72 4.26 -7.13 18.93
C SER A 72 3.28 -7.93 18.07
N ASP A 73 2.86 -9.11 18.56
CA ASP A 73 1.89 -9.96 17.87
C ASP A 73 0.60 -9.21 17.50
N LEU A 74 0.12 -8.35 18.41
CA LEU A 74 -1.06 -7.51 18.15
C LEU A 74 -0.83 -6.51 17.01
N GLN A 75 0.38 -5.94 16.88
CA GLN A 75 0.72 -5.05 15.78
C GLN A 75 0.83 -5.82 14.46
N ASN A 76 1.35 -7.04 14.49
CA ASN A 76 1.43 -7.92 13.32
C ASN A 76 0.05 -8.31 12.81
N ILE A 77 -0.86 -8.68 13.72
CA ILE A 77 -2.28 -8.91 13.41
C ILE A 77 -2.92 -7.65 12.83
N GLY A 78 -2.66 -6.49 13.44
CA GLY A 78 -3.16 -5.20 12.93
C GLY A 78 -2.70 -4.91 11.50
N LEU A 79 -1.43 -5.19 11.17
CA LEU A 79 -0.89 -5.03 9.81
C LEU A 79 -1.52 -6.02 8.82
N LEU A 80 -1.78 -7.26 9.23
CA LEU A 80 -2.48 -8.25 8.39
C LEU A 80 -3.92 -7.82 8.09
N ILE A 81 -4.66 -7.37 9.11
CA ILE A 81 -6.02 -6.84 8.94
C ILE A 81 -6.00 -5.62 8.04
N TRP A 82 -5.08 -4.68 8.30
CA TRP A 82 -4.93 -3.48 7.49
C TRP A 82 -4.62 -3.79 6.02
N ALA A 83 -3.75 -4.78 5.75
CA ALA A 83 -3.49 -5.22 4.38
C ALA A 83 -4.76 -5.70 3.68
N GLY A 84 -5.58 -6.51 4.35
CA GLY A 84 -6.87 -6.98 3.83
C GLY A 84 -7.83 -5.83 3.55
N LEU A 85 -8.01 -4.92 4.51
CA LEU A 85 -8.86 -3.74 4.36
C LEU A 85 -8.41 -2.85 3.19
N LEU A 86 -7.11 -2.64 3.06
CA LEU A 86 -6.56 -1.83 1.99
C LEU A 86 -6.81 -2.47 0.62
N LEU A 87 -6.66 -3.79 0.49
CA LEU A 87 -7.00 -4.51 -0.74
C LEU A 87 -8.48 -4.39 -1.08
N THR A 88 -9.37 -4.64 -0.10
CA THR A 88 -10.81 -4.50 -0.30
C THR A 88 -11.17 -3.09 -0.76
N PHE A 89 -10.67 -2.06 -0.06
CA PHE A 89 -10.89 -0.67 -0.45
C PHE A 89 -10.36 -0.36 -1.85
N THR A 90 -9.18 -0.87 -2.18
CA THR A 90 -8.56 -0.72 -3.51
C THR A 90 -9.45 -1.29 -4.60
N PHE A 91 -9.98 -2.49 -4.42
CA PHE A 91 -10.92 -3.09 -5.38
C PHE A 91 -12.21 -2.29 -5.52
N THR A 92 -12.77 -1.82 -4.40
CA THR A 92 -13.98 -0.97 -4.42
C THR A 92 -13.73 0.35 -5.15
N ALA A 93 -12.60 1.01 -4.86
CA ALA A 93 -12.22 2.26 -5.53
C ALA A 93 -11.96 2.04 -7.02
N PHE A 94 -11.24 0.98 -7.38
CA PHE A 94 -10.97 0.62 -8.77
C PHE A 94 -12.25 0.38 -9.57
N ALA A 95 -13.22 -0.35 -9.01
CA ALA A 95 -14.49 -0.64 -9.67
C ALA A 95 -15.40 0.61 -9.82
N TRP A 96 -15.20 1.63 -8.98
CA TRP A 96 -15.98 2.87 -9.01
C TRP A 96 -15.46 3.92 -9.99
N ILE A 97 -14.14 3.92 -10.26
CA ILE A 97 -13.48 4.79 -11.24
C ILE A 97 -13.88 4.38 -12.66
#